data_AF-A9V7E1-F1
#
_entry.id   AF-A9V7E1-F1
#
_cell.length_a   1.000
_cell.length_b   1.000
_cell.length_c   1.000
_cell.angle_alpha   90.00
_cell.angle_beta   90.00
_cell.angle_gamma   90.00
#
_symmetry.space_group_name_H-M   'P 1'
#
loop_
_entity.id
_entity.type
_entity.pdbx_description
1 polymer ?
#
loop_
_entity_poly.entity_id
_entity_poly.type
_entity_poly.pdbx_seq_one_letter_code
_entity_poly.pdbx_strand_id
1 'polypeptide(L)'
;MGKLWTALNVLLFFRVFFPGVDTGAVICGMLALYMGVIVWMRPPSPSNFWLTAIALALLVGDGVRAYLSDSFSWFRFYLLFGVLLVAFRLDSRFRWDSKMATRRKLMISTWGTSSEGTIYGSLIIKAQALLDYVERKRKETGKKITVTHCCLKCFGLVLAEHPNVNGRLVFGRYYTADTVDIGCLVSIETKRGPDLGLTKLTRANERSVTEIADELQRAAEKLRAGKDQDHNKQKPALSWLPTFLLEPVIHLTGWLGSIGVAIPALGVKPYPFGTIYVTSIGMLGLDSANVPFSPFARVPLLMTIGKIDDKPAVVDGQLAIEKQLPLTVTVDHRFLDGSEGSRMLAKIREILEHPEQYFDE
;
A
#
# COMPACT_ATOMS: atom_id res chain seq x y z
N MET A 1 -38.46 -24.70 15.62
CA MET A 1 -39.46 -23.73 15.12
C MET A 1 -38.87 -22.53 14.37
N GLY A 2 -37.78 -21.90 14.83
CA GLY A 2 -37.21 -20.70 14.16
C GLY A 2 -36.76 -20.86 12.70
N LYS A 3 -36.17 -22.01 12.31
CA LYS A 3 -35.65 -22.23 10.95
C LYS A 3 -36.73 -22.38 9.87
N LEU A 4 -37.89 -22.92 10.26
CA LEU A 4 -39.05 -23.06 9.35
C LEU A 4 -39.69 -21.67 9.09
N TRP A 5 -39.64 -20.80 10.09
CA TRP A 5 -40.18 -19.44 10.04
C TRP A 5 -39.33 -18.51 9.16
N THR A 6 -38.01 -18.71 9.10
CA THR A 6 -37.12 -17.97 8.18
C THR A 6 -37.35 -18.38 6.72
N ALA A 7 -37.52 -19.68 6.46
CA ALA A 7 -37.81 -20.18 5.12
C ALA A 7 -39.16 -19.66 4.59
N LEU A 8 -40.19 -19.59 5.45
CA LEU A 8 -41.50 -19.07 5.10
C LEU A 8 -41.47 -17.57 4.77
N ASN A 9 -40.70 -16.77 5.52
CA ASN A 9 -40.56 -15.33 5.27
C ASN A 9 -39.78 -15.02 3.99
N VAL A 10 -38.77 -15.84 3.65
CA VAL A 10 -38.05 -15.73 2.37
C VAL A 10 -38.98 -16.07 1.20
N LEU A 11 -39.82 -17.10 1.34
CA LEU A 11 -40.85 -17.50 0.37
C LEU A 11 -41.88 -16.38 0.12
N LEU A 12 -42.35 -15.72 1.18
CA LEU A 12 -43.29 -14.60 1.10
C LEU A 12 -42.64 -13.36 0.47
N PHE A 13 -41.40 -13.04 0.81
CA PHE A 13 -40.66 -11.91 0.22
C PHE A 13 -40.51 -12.05 -1.30
N PHE A 14 -40.09 -13.23 -1.78
CA PHE A 14 -39.90 -13.44 -3.23
C PHE A 14 -41.21 -13.45 -4.02
N ARG A 15 -42.29 -14.00 -3.45
CA ARG A 15 -43.61 -14.04 -4.11
C ARG A 15 -44.25 -12.64 -4.24
N VAL A 16 -43.91 -11.72 -3.33
CA VAL A 16 -44.41 -10.34 -3.34
C VAL A 16 -43.58 -9.43 -4.26
N PHE A 17 -42.25 -9.56 -4.26
CA PHE A 17 -41.38 -8.66 -5.03
C PHE A 17 -41.03 -9.16 -6.45
N PHE A 18 -41.21 -10.44 -6.76
CA PHE A 18 -40.87 -11.03 -8.07
C PHE A 18 -41.94 -12.02 -8.56
N PRO A 19 -43.17 -11.55 -8.89
CA PRO A 19 -44.23 -12.41 -9.40
C PRO A 19 -43.86 -12.95 -10.79
N GLY A 20 -43.60 -14.25 -10.90
CA GLY A 20 -43.26 -14.93 -12.16
C GLY A 20 -42.02 -15.83 -12.10
N VAL A 21 -41.29 -15.83 -10.98
CA VAL A 21 -40.11 -16.69 -10.79
C VAL A 21 -40.54 -18.06 -10.25
N ASP A 22 -40.06 -19.14 -10.86
CA ASP A 22 -40.26 -20.51 -10.35
C ASP A 22 -39.49 -20.68 -9.02
N THR A 23 -40.24 -20.54 -7.93
CA THR A 23 -39.73 -20.51 -6.56
C THR A 23 -38.98 -21.80 -6.20
N GLY A 24 -39.28 -22.92 -6.85
CA GLY A 24 -38.62 -24.21 -6.61
C GLY A 24 -37.15 -24.22 -7.02
N ALA A 25 -36.82 -23.66 -8.19
CA ALA A 25 -35.45 -23.61 -8.70
C ALA A 25 -34.56 -22.68 -7.87
N VAL A 26 -35.09 -21.53 -7.45
CA VAL A 26 -34.37 -20.56 -6.60
C VAL A 26 -34.10 -21.16 -5.21
N ILE A 27 -35.07 -21.86 -4.63
CA ILE A 27 -34.92 -22.49 -3.32
C ILE A 27 -33.92 -23.66 -3.38
N CYS A 28 -33.95 -24.50 -4.42
CA CYS A 28 -32.97 -25.56 -4.62
C CYS A 28 -31.55 -24.99 -4.79
N GLY A 29 -31.38 -23.94 -5.58
CA GLY A 29 -30.10 -23.23 -5.73
C GLY A 29 -29.60 -22.65 -4.41
N MET A 30 -30.48 -22.01 -3.62
CA MET A 30 -30.13 -21.44 -2.31
C MET A 30 -29.83 -22.50 -1.24
N LEU A 31 -30.51 -23.65 -1.26
CA LEU A 31 -30.24 -24.79 -0.37
C LEU A 31 -28.93 -25.50 -0.72
N ALA A 32 -28.63 -25.66 -2.01
CA ALA A 32 -27.33 -26.15 -2.47
C ALA A 32 -26.20 -25.20 -2.08
N LEU A 33 -26.42 -23.88 -2.18
CA LEU A 33 -25.55 -22.82 -1.65
C LEU A 33 -25.36 -22.96 -0.13
N TYR A 34 -26.44 -23.11 0.64
CA TYR A 34 -26.39 -23.22 2.10
C TYR A 34 -25.66 -24.48 2.57
N MET A 35 -25.94 -25.62 1.96
CA MET A 35 -25.26 -26.90 2.24
C MET A 35 -23.79 -26.87 1.80
N GLY A 36 -23.50 -26.27 0.65
CA GLY A 36 -22.14 -26.01 0.17
C GLY A 36 -21.34 -25.17 1.16
N VAL A 37 -21.92 -24.07 1.67
CA VAL A 37 -21.30 -23.18 2.68
C VAL A 37 -21.06 -23.89 4.02
N ILE A 38 -21.96 -24.76 4.48
CA ILE A 38 -21.81 -25.50 5.75
C ILE A 38 -20.67 -26.53 5.66
N VAL A 39 -20.59 -27.28 4.56
CA VAL A 39 -19.50 -28.25 4.33
C VAL A 39 -18.16 -27.52 4.14
N TRP A 40 -18.20 -26.33 3.54
CA TRP A 40 -17.07 -25.44 3.27
C TRP A 40 -16.44 -24.79 4.52
N MET A 41 -17.16 -24.70 5.64
CA MET A 41 -16.61 -24.22 6.93
C MET A 41 -15.74 -25.26 7.68
N ARG A 42 -15.61 -26.49 7.16
CA ARG A 42 -14.81 -27.56 7.79
C ARG A 42 -13.44 -27.73 7.12
N PRO A 43 -12.41 -28.19 7.87
CA PRO A 43 -11.11 -28.49 7.29
C PRO A 43 -11.21 -29.54 6.16
N PRO A 44 -10.29 -29.49 5.17
CA PRO A 44 -10.35 -30.36 4.01
C PRO A 44 -10.20 -31.83 4.42
N SER A 45 -11.20 -32.66 4.09
CA SER A 45 -11.19 -34.12 4.23
C SER A 45 -11.65 -34.78 2.91
N PRO A 46 -11.36 -36.08 2.70
CA PRO A 46 -11.85 -36.82 1.53
C PRO A 46 -13.37 -36.80 1.40
N SER A 47 -14.11 -36.80 2.51
CA SER A 47 -15.58 -36.72 2.53
C SER A 47 -16.11 -35.34 2.14
N ASN A 48 -15.42 -34.25 2.52
CA ASN A 48 -15.81 -32.88 2.17
C ASN A 48 -15.54 -32.55 0.69
N PHE A 49 -14.61 -33.25 0.04
CA PHE A 49 -14.32 -33.10 -1.39
C PHE A 49 -15.51 -33.52 -2.27
N TRP A 50 -16.09 -34.70 -1.99
CA TRP A 50 -17.25 -35.22 -2.73
C TRP A 50 -18.48 -34.33 -2.58
N LEU A 51 -18.73 -33.81 -1.38
CA LEU A 51 -19.84 -32.88 -1.14
C LEU A 51 -19.65 -31.54 -1.89
N THR A 52 -18.42 -31.06 -2.00
CA THR A 52 -18.11 -29.85 -2.80
C THR A 52 -18.30 -30.13 -4.30
N ALA A 53 -17.87 -31.30 -4.78
CA ALA A 53 -18.05 -31.73 -6.17
C ALA A 53 -19.54 -31.88 -6.54
N ILE A 54 -20.36 -32.43 -5.62
CA ILE A 54 -21.82 -32.53 -5.80
C ILE A 54 -22.46 -31.15 -5.85
N ALA A 55 -22.09 -30.22 -4.95
CA ALA A 55 -22.59 -28.85 -4.98
C ALA A 55 -22.21 -28.12 -6.28
N LEU A 56 -20.99 -28.34 -6.79
CA LEU A 56 -20.53 -27.78 -8.06
C LEU A 56 -21.32 -28.38 -9.25
N ALA A 57 -21.57 -29.68 -9.23
CA ALA A 57 -22.35 -30.37 -10.26
C ALA A 57 -23.81 -29.88 -10.31
N LEU A 58 -24.42 -29.61 -9.15
CA LEU A 58 -25.76 -29.01 -9.06
C LEU A 58 -25.78 -27.57 -9.57
N LEU A 59 -24.78 -26.75 -9.22
CA LEU A 59 -24.62 -25.38 -9.71
C LEU A 59 -24.41 -25.33 -11.24
N VAL A 60 -23.60 -26.24 -11.78
CA VAL A 60 -23.39 -26.37 -13.23
C VAL A 60 -24.66 -26.85 -13.91
N GLY A 61 -25.38 -27.82 -13.33
CA GLY A 61 -26.66 -28.31 -13.85
C GLY A 61 -27.76 -27.25 -13.87
N ASP A 62 -27.86 -26.42 -12.84
CA ASP A 62 -28.80 -25.29 -12.79
C ASP A 62 -28.37 -24.15 -13.72
N GLY A 63 -27.06 -23.91 -13.89
CA GLY A 63 -26.53 -23.03 -14.92
C GLY A 63 -26.92 -23.49 -16.33
N VAL A 64 -26.78 -24.79 -16.64
CA VAL A 64 -27.17 -25.37 -17.94
C VAL A 64 -28.68 -25.24 -18.15
N ARG A 65 -29.51 -25.47 -17.11
CA ARG A 65 -30.96 -25.22 -17.21
C ARG A 65 -31.30 -23.76 -17.46
N ALA A 66 -30.60 -22.82 -16.81
CA ALA A 66 -30.77 -21.38 -17.06
C ALA A 66 -30.30 -20.94 -18.46
N TYR A 67 -29.28 -21.61 -19.02
CA TYR A 67 -28.84 -21.42 -20.41
C TYR A 67 -29.89 -21.89 -21.41
N LEU A 68 -30.53 -23.04 -21.14
CA LEU A 68 -31.60 -23.60 -21.97
C LEU A 68 -32.92 -22.82 -21.86
N SER A 69 -33.11 -22.00 -20.82
CA SER A 69 -34.34 -21.22 -20.57
C SER A 69 -34.21 -19.73 -20.96
N ASP A 70 -33.39 -19.41 -21.96
CA ASP A 70 -33.12 -18.03 -22.48
C ASP A 70 -32.66 -17.00 -21.42
N SER A 71 -32.28 -17.47 -20.24
CA SER A 71 -31.87 -16.64 -19.11
C SER A 71 -30.35 -16.46 -19.12
N PHE A 72 -29.84 -15.87 -20.20
CA PHE A 72 -28.40 -15.73 -20.50
C PHE A 72 -27.59 -15.05 -19.38
N SER A 73 -28.22 -14.18 -18.58
CA SER A 73 -27.60 -13.53 -17.42
C SER A 73 -27.31 -14.49 -16.25
N TRP A 74 -28.18 -15.47 -16.02
CA TRP A 74 -28.06 -16.41 -14.91
C TRP A 74 -26.98 -17.46 -15.16
N PHE A 75 -26.85 -17.94 -16.41
CA PHE A 75 -25.75 -18.84 -16.78
C PHE A 75 -24.37 -18.21 -16.51
N ARG A 76 -24.16 -16.94 -16.91
CA ARG A 76 -22.91 -16.21 -16.64
C ARG A 76 -22.65 -16.04 -15.15
N PHE A 77 -23.68 -15.76 -14.36
CA PHE A 77 -23.58 -15.66 -12.90
C PHE A 77 -23.17 -17.00 -12.29
N TYR A 78 -23.83 -18.11 -12.63
CA TYR A 78 -23.51 -19.44 -12.09
C TYR A 78 -22.13 -19.94 -12.54
N LEU A 79 -21.74 -19.67 -13.78
CA LEU A 79 -20.41 -20.01 -14.29
C LEU A 79 -19.32 -19.22 -13.56
N LEU A 80 -19.46 -17.89 -13.45
CA LEU A 80 -18.52 -17.05 -12.71
C LEU A 80 -18.44 -17.46 -11.24
N PHE A 81 -19.59 -17.71 -10.62
CA PHE A 81 -19.67 -18.15 -9.24
C PHE A 81 -19.03 -19.53 -9.04
N GLY A 82 -19.25 -20.47 -9.95
CA GLY A 82 -18.61 -21.80 -9.96
C GLY A 82 -17.09 -21.71 -10.11
N VAL A 83 -16.60 -20.88 -11.03
CA VAL A 83 -15.16 -20.61 -11.19
C VAL A 83 -14.56 -19.99 -9.93
N LEU A 84 -15.22 -18.99 -9.34
CA LEU A 84 -14.80 -18.38 -8.08
C LEU A 84 -14.80 -19.37 -6.92
N LEU A 85 -15.77 -20.28 -6.84
CA LEU A 85 -15.81 -21.35 -5.84
C LEU A 85 -14.65 -22.34 -6.01
N VAL A 86 -14.35 -22.77 -7.24
CA VAL A 86 -13.20 -23.65 -7.53
C VAL A 86 -11.89 -22.94 -7.16
N ALA A 87 -11.71 -21.69 -7.59
CA ALA A 87 -10.53 -20.88 -7.26
C ALA A 87 -10.38 -20.69 -5.75
N PHE A 88 -11.46 -20.38 -5.03
CA PHE A 88 -11.47 -20.26 -3.58
C PHE A 88 -11.11 -21.59 -2.90
N ARG A 89 -11.60 -22.73 -3.42
CA ARG A 89 -11.31 -24.05 -2.85
C ARG A 89 -9.86 -24.48 -3.07
N LEU A 90 -9.29 -24.15 -4.22
CA LEU A 90 -7.88 -24.36 -4.51
C LEU A 90 -7.02 -23.47 -3.59
N ASP A 91 -7.34 -22.18 -3.46
CA ASP A 91 -6.67 -21.26 -2.51
C ASP A 91 -6.79 -21.75 -1.06
N SER A 92 -7.97 -22.20 -0.61
CA SER A 92 -8.18 -22.65 0.76
C SER A 92 -7.40 -23.93 1.12
N ARG A 93 -7.18 -24.82 0.14
CA ARG A 93 -6.31 -25.99 0.30
C ARG A 93 -4.87 -25.57 0.61
N PHE A 94 -4.32 -24.63 -0.14
CA PHE A 94 -2.95 -24.13 0.09
C PHE A 94 -2.85 -23.21 1.31
N ARG A 95 -3.93 -22.49 1.65
CA ARG A 95 -3.99 -21.61 2.84
C ARG A 95 -3.88 -22.36 4.16
N TRP A 96 -4.46 -23.56 4.25
CA TRP A 96 -4.44 -24.37 5.49
C TRP A 96 -3.02 -24.84 5.83
N ASP A 97 -2.20 -25.12 4.81
CA ASP A 97 -0.80 -25.51 4.98
C ASP A 97 0.14 -24.28 5.09
N SER A 98 -0.28 -23.10 4.62
CA SER A 98 0.54 -21.90 4.64
C SER A 98 0.45 -21.12 5.97
N LYS A 99 1.56 -21.03 6.71
CA LYS A 99 1.72 -20.10 7.86
C LYS A 99 2.04 -18.67 7.39
N MET A 100 1.33 -18.16 6.38
CA MET A 100 1.68 -16.90 5.71
C MET A 100 1.18 -15.68 6.50
N ALA A 101 2.09 -14.76 6.86
CA ALA A 101 1.72 -13.51 7.53
C ALA A 101 0.89 -12.58 6.62
N THR A 102 -0.06 -11.81 7.18
CA THR A 102 -0.87 -10.81 6.44
C THR A 102 -0.03 -9.87 5.61
N ARG A 103 1.11 -9.40 6.15
CA ARG A 103 2.06 -8.55 5.42
C ARG A 103 2.56 -9.23 4.15
N ARG A 104 2.96 -10.51 4.22
CA ARG A 104 3.43 -11.28 3.05
C ARG A 104 2.31 -11.47 2.02
N LYS A 105 1.08 -11.70 2.45
CA LYS A 105 -0.10 -11.76 1.57
C LYS A 105 -0.36 -10.43 0.86
N LEU A 106 -0.24 -9.30 1.58
CA LEU A 106 -0.31 -7.96 1.00
C LEU A 106 0.81 -7.74 -0.03
N MET A 107 2.06 -8.14 0.25
CA MET A 107 3.16 -8.00 -0.71
C MET A 107 2.90 -8.78 -2.02
N ILE A 108 2.48 -10.04 -1.93
CA ILE A 108 2.21 -10.89 -3.10
C ILE A 108 1.06 -10.35 -3.93
N SER A 109 -0.01 -9.86 -3.29
CA SER A 109 -1.16 -9.24 -3.97
C SER A 109 -0.89 -7.81 -4.47
N THR A 110 0.27 -7.25 -4.13
CA THR A 110 0.66 -5.90 -4.51
C THR A 110 1.68 -5.92 -5.66
N TRP A 111 2.64 -6.85 -5.63
CA TRP A 111 3.78 -6.88 -6.55
C TRP A 111 3.63 -7.97 -7.62
N GLY A 112 3.57 -7.55 -8.90
CA GLY A 112 3.60 -8.43 -10.08
C GLY A 112 4.98 -8.48 -10.77
N THR A 113 5.05 -8.96 -12.01
CA THR A 113 6.28 -8.94 -12.82
C THR A 113 6.67 -7.51 -13.21
N SER A 114 7.96 -7.18 -13.08
CA SER A 114 8.50 -5.84 -13.37
C SER A 114 8.23 -5.46 -14.83
N SER A 115 7.38 -4.46 -15.05
CA SER A 115 6.93 -4.03 -16.40
C SER A 115 7.07 -2.52 -16.62
N GLU A 116 7.55 -1.76 -15.62
CA GLU A 116 7.65 -0.30 -15.70
C GLU A 116 9.06 0.17 -16.05
N GLY A 117 9.15 1.27 -16.81
CA GLY A 117 10.39 1.99 -17.05
C GLY A 117 10.86 2.66 -15.77
N THR A 118 11.63 1.96 -14.95
CA THR A 118 12.19 2.47 -13.69
C THR A 118 13.64 2.85 -13.90
N ILE A 119 14.02 4.06 -13.48
CA ILE A 119 15.42 4.47 -13.37
C ILE A 119 15.78 4.72 -11.92
N TYR A 120 17.06 4.49 -11.61
CA TYR A 120 17.61 4.71 -10.28
C TYR A 120 18.66 5.81 -10.36
N GLY A 121 18.51 6.83 -9.52
CA GLY A 121 19.53 7.84 -9.27
C GLY A 121 20.17 7.60 -7.91
N SER A 122 21.49 7.72 -7.83
CA SER A 122 22.23 7.59 -6.57
C SER A 122 23.07 8.83 -6.33
N LEU A 123 23.12 9.26 -5.08
CA LEU A 123 23.80 10.47 -4.66
C LEU A 123 24.48 10.23 -3.31
N ILE A 124 25.74 10.65 -3.18
CA ILE A 124 26.46 10.61 -1.90
C ILE A 124 26.62 12.04 -1.42
N ILE A 125 26.05 12.36 -0.27
CA ILE A 125 26.07 13.68 0.36
C ILE A 125 27.18 13.75 1.40
N LYS A 126 27.92 14.86 1.42
CA LYS A 126 28.82 15.20 2.54
C LYS A 126 27.98 15.56 3.76
N ALA A 127 27.95 14.67 4.75
CA ALA A 127 26.97 14.72 5.81
C ALA A 127 27.40 15.53 7.04
N GLN A 128 28.65 16.00 7.12
CA GLN A 128 29.16 16.64 8.34
C GLN A 128 28.36 17.89 8.73
N ALA A 129 28.19 18.84 7.80
CA ALA A 129 27.39 20.05 8.04
C ALA A 129 25.93 19.73 8.42
N LEU A 130 25.36 18.68 7.82
CA LEU A 130 24.02 18.19 8.15
C LEU A 130 23.92 17.61 9.57
N LEU A 131 24.92 16.84 9.99
CA LEU A 131 24.99 16.31 11.34
C LEU A 131 25.14 17.43 12.37
N ASP A 132 25.99 18.42 12.08
CA ASP A 132 26.21 19.58 12.94
C ASP A 132 24.92 20.41 13.09
N TYR A 133 24.20 20.65 11.99
CA TYR A 133 22.88 21.28 12.00
C TYR A 133 21.88 20.50 12.88
N VAL A 134 21.78 19.18 12.70
CA VAL A 134 20.87 18.33 13.48
C VAL A 134 21.21 18.40 14.97
N GLU A 135 22.48 18.33 15.34
CA GLU A 135 22.91 18.36 16.73
C GLU A 135 22.67 19.71 17.39
N ARG A 136 22.94 20.81 16.67
CA ARG A 136 22.61 22.17 17.10
C ARG A 136 21.11 22.31 17.34
N LYS A 137 20.27 21.89 16.39
CA LYS A 137 18.81 21.97 16.54
C LYS A 137 18.26 21.12 17.67
N ARG A 138 18.85 19.95 17.95
CA ARG A 138 18.52 19.16 19.14
C ARG A 138 18.80 19.93 20.43
N LYS A 139 19.94 20.61 20.51
CA LYS A 139 20.32 21.40 21.69
C LYS A 139 19.43 22.63 21.88
N GLU A 140 19.10 23.33 20.80
CA GLU A 140 18.25 24.54 20.84
C GLU A 140 16.80 24.23 21.21
N THR A 141 16.25 23.14 20.66
CA THR A 141 14.80 22.86 20.74
C THR A 141 14.44 21.81 21.79
N GLY A 142 15.41 21.01 22.24
CA GLY A 142 15.19 19.82 23.06
C GLY A 142 14.47 18.67 22.32
N LYS A 143 14.20 18.80 21.02
CA LYS A 143 13.45 17.82 20.23
C LYS A 143 14.36 16.77 19.60
N LYS A 144 13.82 15.58 19.34
CA LYS A 144 14.53 14.49 18.65
C LYS A 144 14.59 14.73 17.13
N ILE A 145 15.39 15.70 16.70
CA ILE A 145 15.61 15.98 15.27
C ILE A 145 16.48 14.88 14.66
N THR A 146 16.21 14.51 13.41
CA THR A 146 16.96 13.47 12.68
C THR A 146 17.27 13.94 11.26
N VAL A 147 18.23 13.27 10.62
CA VAL A 147 18.57 13.45 9.21
C VAL A 147 17.35 13.24 8.32
N THR A 148 16.47 12.29 8.65
CA THR A 148 15.21 12.07 7.93
C THR A 148 14.32 13.31 7.90
N HIS A 149 14.26 14.11 8.97
CA HIS A 149 13.48 15.35 9.00
C HIS A 149 14.06 16.40 8.04
N CYS A 150 15.39 16.54 8.03
CA CYS A 150 16.09 17.44 7.14
C CYS A 150 15.93 17.02 5.67
N CYS A 151 16.03 15.72 5.39
CA CYS A 151 15.74 15.15 4.07
C CYS A 151 14.31 15.50 3.63
N LEU A 152 13.30 15.27 4.48
CA LEU A 152 11.90 15.62 4.17
C LEU A 152 11.71 17.12 3.87
N LYS A 153 12.35 18.00 4.65
CA LYS A 153 12.35 19.45 4.37
C LYS A 153 13.00 19.76 3.02
N CYS A 154 14.17 19.18 2.75
CA CYS A 154 14.88 19.34 1.49
C CYS A 154 14.00 18.93 0.30
N PHE A 155 13.33 17.77 0.34
CA PHE A 155 12.39 17.38 -0.71
C PHE A 155 11.22 18.36 -0.83
N GLY A 156 10.71 18.85 0.29
CA GLY A 156 9.69 19.90 0.29
C GLY A 156 10.12 21.10 -0.56
N LEU A 157 11.32 21.63 -0.30
CA LEU A 157 11.88 22.78 -1.01
C LEU A 157 12.14 22.48 -2.49
N VAL A 158 12.78 21.35 -2.80
CA VAL A 158 13.13 20.96 -4.18
C VAL A 158 11.89 20.75 -5.04
N LEU A 159 10.84 20.11 -4.51
CA LEU A 159 9.59 19.91 -5.23
C LEU A 159 8.82 21.22 -5.44
N ALA A 160 8.96 22.19 -4.53
CA ALA A 160 8.37 23.52 -4.70
C ALA A 160 9.09 24.33 -5.79
N GLU A 161 10.42 24.22 -5.88
CA GLU A 161 11.24 24.89 -6.90
C GLU A 161 11.08 24.27 -8.30
N HIS A 162 10.72 22.98 -8.36
CA HIS A 162 10.52 22.24 -9.61
C HIS A 162 9.09 21.67 -9.74
N PRO A 163 8.08 22.49 -10.08
CA PRO A 163 6.69 22.03 -10.20
C PRO A 163 6.46 20.89 -11.22
N ASN A 164 7.33 20.77 -12.22
CA ASN A 164 7.29 19.68 -13.22
C ASN A 164 7.62 18.30 -12.62
N VAL A 165 8.19 18.24 -11.42
CA VAL A 165 8.47 16.98 -10.72
C VAL A 165 7.53 16.76 -9.54
N ASN A 166 6.67 17.73 -9.22
CA ASN A 166 5.65 17.65 -8.19
C ASN A 166 4.28 17.35 -8.81
N GLY A 167 4.02 16.08 -9.11
CA GLY A 167 2.83 15.72 -9.86
C GLY A 167 2.53 14.23 -9.87
N ARG A 168 1.64 13.84 -10.78
CA ARG A 168 1.17 12.46 -10.94
C ARG A 168 0.66 12.19 -12.35
N LEU A 169 0.75 10.92 -12.76
CA LEU A 169 0.21 10.45 -14.03
C LEU A 169 -1.18 9.86 -13.82
N VAL A 170 -2.17 10.45 -14.47
CA VAL A 170 -3.57 10.00 -14.41
C VAL A 170 -4.12 9.97 -15.84
N PHE A 171 -4.71 8.85 -16.25
CA PHE A 171 -5.24 8.66 -17.62
C PHE A 171 -4.26 9.03 -18.74
N GLY A 172 -2.95 8.73 -18.57
CA GLY A 172 -1.92 9.05 -19.56
C GLY A 172 -1.58 10.54 -19.68
N ARG A 173 -2.05 11.37 -18.74
CA ARG A 173 -1.73 12.80 -18.65
C ARG A 173 -0.97 13.10 -17.36
N TYR A 174 -0.06 14.06 -17.45
CA TYR A 174 0.64 14.62 -16.30
C TYR A 174 -0.22 15.71 -15.65
N TYR A 175 -0.35 15.63 -14.33
CA TYR A 175 -1.01 16.64 -13.49
C TYR A 175 -0.04 17.13 -12.43
N THR A 176 0.19 18.44 -12.39
CA THR A 176 0.87 19.11 -11.28
C THR A 176 0.03 19.01 -10.01
N ALA A 177 0.66 18.79 -8.86
CA ALA A 177 -0.02 18.88 -7.57
C ALA A 177 -0.02 20.33 -7.06
N ASP A 178 -1.14 20.76 -6.49
CA ASP A 178 -1.30 22.11 -5.93
C ASP A 178 -0.50 22.32 -4.63
N THR A 179 -0.18 21.22 -3.93
CA THR A 179 0.61 21.22 -2.70
C THR A 179 1.77 20.24 -2.78
N VAL A 180 2.83 20.51 -2.02
CA VAL A 180 3.95 19.57 -1.85
C VAL A 180 3.64 18.64 -0.68
N ASP A 181 2.92 17.55 -0.97
CA ASP A 181 2.61 16.51 0.01
C ASP A 181 3.62 15.37 -0.11
N ILE A 182 4.19 14.92 1.01
CA ILE A 182 5.22 13.87 1.05
C ILE A 182 4.77 12.70 1.94
N GLY A 183 4.75 11.50 1.39
CA GLY A 183 4.61 10.27 2.16
C GLY A 183 5.90 9.94 2.90
N CYS A 184 5.82 9.48 4.15
CA CYS A 184 6.97 9.01 4.91
C CYS A 184 6.63 7.66 5.56
N LEU A 185 7.52 6.69 5.38
CA LEU A 185 7.46 5.43 6.11
C LEU A 185 8.19 5.60 7.44
N VAL A 186 7.42 5.69 8.52
CA VAL A 186 7.95 5.75 9.88
C VAL A 186 8.05 4.36 10.47
N SER A 187 9.18 4.06 11.09
CA SER A 187 9.37 2.81 11.80
C SER A 187 8.69 2.86 13.16
N ILE A 188 7.92 1.82 13.43
CA ILE A 188 7.21 1.62 14.68
C ILE A 188 7.60 0.25 15.23
N GLU A 189 7.91 0.23 16.52
CA GLU A 189 8.11 -1.03 17.22
C GLU A 189 6.75 -1.64 17.53
N THR A 190 6.59 -2.92 17.19
CA THR A 190 5.40 -3.70 17.53
C THR A 190 5.83 -4.91 18.35
N LYS A 191 4.88 -5.56 19.04
CA LYS A 191 5.15 -6.80 19.79
C LYS A 191 5.71 -7.94 18.93
N ARG A 192 5.60 -7.89 17.60
CA ARG A 192 6.12 -8.89 16.65
C ARG A 192 7.43 -8.47 15.98
N GLY A 193 8.03 -7.38 16.44
CA GLY A 193 9.23 -6.78 15.85
C GLY A 193 8.94 -5.44 15.17
N PRO A 194 9.95 -4.85 14.53
CA PRO A 194 9.82 -3.57 13.83
C PRO A 194 8.86 -3.70 12.64
N ASP A 195 8.01 -2.70 12.48
CA ASP A 195 7.09 -2.57 11.35
C ASP A 195 7.11 -1.14 10.81
N LEU A 196 6.59 -0.94 9.61
CA LEU A 196 6.50 0.38 8.99
C LEU A 196 5.05 0.87 9.02
N GLY A 197 4.89 2.15 9.32
CA GLY A 197 3.63 2.87 9.19
C GLY A 197 3.78 4.00 8.17
N LEU A 198 2.77 4.19 7.33
CA LEU A 198 2.72 5.30 6.41
C LEU A 198 2.12 6.52 7.10
N THR A 199 2.81 7.64 7.02
CA THR A 199 2.28 8.96 7.34
C THR A 199 2.43 9.89 6.14
N LYS A 200 1.59 10.92 6.04
CA LYS A 200 1.66 11.93 5.00
C LYS A 200 1.90 13.29 5.63
N LEU A 201 2.99 13.93 5.24
CA LEU A 201 3.30 15.31 5.56
C LEU A 201 2.67 16.21 4.50
N THR A 202 1.75 17.08 4.91
CA THR A 202 1.09 18.02 4.00
C THR A 202 1.86 19.34 3.94
N ARG A 203 2.00 19.88 2.72
CA ARG A 203 2.73 21.14 2.44
C ARG A 203 4.12 21.16 3.07
N ALA A 204 4.91 20.13 2.79
CA ALA A 204 6.23 19.92 3.38
C ALA A 204 7.20 21.10 3.15
N ASN A 205 7.03 21.83 2.06
CA ASN A 205 7.79 23.04 1.74
C ASN A 205 7.58 24.18 2.75
N GLU A 206 6.36 24.32 3.28
CA GLU A 206 5.96 25.40 4.22
C GLU A 206 6.34 25.09 5.68
N ARG A 207 6.73 23.85 5.98
CA ARG A 207 7.02 23.41 7.36
C ARG A 207 8.48 23.65 7.73
N SER A 208 8.76 23.98 8.97
CA SER A 208 10.14 23.95 9.50
C SER A 208 10.60 22.51 9.78
N VAL A 209 11.90 22.30 10.00
CA VAL A 209 12.43 20.96 10.34
C VAL A 209 11.87 20.49 11.68
N THR A 210 11.70 21.41 12.63
CA THR A 210 11.11 21.13 13.94
C THR A 210 9.62 20.77 13.87
N GLU A 211 8.83 21.44 13.03
CA GLU A 211 7.42 21.09 12.82
C GLU A 211 7.25 19.72 12.16
N ILE A 212 8.12 19.40 11.18
CA ILE A 212 8.17 18.07 10.55
C ILE A 212 8.45 17.00 11.60
N ALA A 213 9.40 17.25 12.51
CA ALA A 213 9.72 16.32 13.59
C ALA A 213 8.51 16.06 14.50
N ASP A 214 7.79 17.12 14.90
CA ASP A 214 6.60 17.00 15.75
C ASP A 214 5.47 16.23 15.06
N GLU A 215 5.24 16.48 13.77
CA GLU A 215 4.22 15.78 12.99
C GLU A 215 4.55 14.29 12.84
N LEU A 216 5.80 13.94 12.52
CA LEU A 216 6.20 12.54 12.41
C LEU A 216 6.17 11.81 13.75
N GLN A 217 6.55 12.49 14.84
CA GLN A 217 6.45 11.91 16.18
C GLN A 217 4.99 11.64 16.55
N ARG A 218 4.09 12.62 16.38
CA ARG A 218 2.65 12.45 16.62
C ARG A 218 2.06 11.35 15.75
N ALA A 219 2.47 11.27 14.49
CA ALA A 219 2.03 10.22 13.58
C ALA A 219 2.52 8.83 14.02
N ALA A 220 3.78 8.70 14.45
CA ALA A 220 4.35 7.45 14.93
C ALA A 220 3.65 6.97 16.22
N GLU A 221 3.38 7.88 17.17
CA GLU A 221 2.62 7.58 18.39
C GLU A 221 1.20 7.10 18.08
N LYS A 222 0.50 7.80 17.17
CA LYS A 222 -0.84 7.40 16.71
C LYS A 222 -0.83 6.06 16.00
N LEU A 223 0.19 5.77 15.19
CA LEU A 223 0.33 4.50 14.49
C LEU A 223 0.64 3.35 15.46
N ARG A 224 1.45 3.58 16.49
CA ARG A 224 1.70 2.61 17.57
C ARG A 224 0.42 2.33 18.36
N ALA A 225 -0.25 3.38 18.85
CA ALA A 225 -1.52 3.25 19.57
C ALA A 225 -2.60 2.57 18.70
N GLY A 226 -2.68 2.92 17.42
CA GLY A 226 -3.60 2.32 16.46
C GLY A 226 -3.31 0.85 16.20
N LYS A 227 -2.03 0.45 16.03
CA LYS A 227 -1.67 -0.97 15.87
C LYS A 227 -1.84 -1.78 17.16
N ASP A 228 -1.70 -1.17 18.33
CA ASP A 228 -2.01 -1.80 19.61
C ASP A 228 -3.53 -2.00 19.80
N GLN A 229 -4.35 -1.03 19.37
CA GLN A 229 -5.81 -1.15 19.35
C GLN A 229 -6.32 -2.12 18.26
N ASP A 230 -5.73 -2.10 17.06
CA ASP A 230 -6.00 -3.04 15.97
C ASP A 230 -5.49 -4.46 16.30
N HIS A 231 -4.55 -4.63 17.23
CA HIS A 231 -4.20 -5.95 17.79
C HIS A 231 -5.36 -6.53 18.61
N ASN A 232 -6.13 -5.68 19.29
CA ASN A 232 -7.29 -6.07 20.09
C ASN A 232 -8.59 -6.13 19.27
N LYS A 233 -8.62 -5.48 18.11
CA LYS A 233 -9.69 -5.58 17.11
C LYS A 233 -9.10 -6.04 15.79
N GLN A 234 -8.92 -7.36 15.65
CA GLN A 234 -8.68 -7.96 14.34
C GLN A 234 -9.75 -7.45 13.36
N LYS A 235 -9.42 -6.51 12.48
CA LYS A 235 -10.31 -6.11 11.38
C LYS A 235 -10.35 -7.26 10.37
N PRO A 236 -11.44 -8.06 10.30
CA PRO A 236 -11.37 -9.39 9.72
C PRO A 236 -11.82 -9.47 8.25
N ALA A 237 -11.99 -8.33 7.57
CA ALA A 237 -12.47 -8.35 6.18
C ALA A 237 -11.35 -8.72 5.18
N LEU A 238 -10.18 -8.07 5.26
CA LEU A 238 -9.10 -8.22 4.27
C LEU A 238 -8.28 -9.51 4.44
N SER A 239 -8.13 -10.00 5.67
CA SER A 239 -7.39 -11.23 5.95
C SER A 239 -8.12 -12.47 5.43
N TRP A 240 -9.45 -12.46 5.44
CA TRP A 240 -10.29 -13.55 4.94
C TRP A 240 -10.33 -13.64 3.41
N LEU A 241 -10.31 -12.50 2.71
CA LEU A 241 -10.33 -12.42 1.23
C LEU A 241 -9.19 -13.24 0.59
N PRO A 242 -9.47 -14.14 -0.39
CA PRO A 242 -8.44 -14.82 -1.17
C PRO A 242 -7.46 -13.87 -1.86
N THR A 243 -6.21 -14.28 -2.03
CA THR A 243 -5.16 -13.42 -2.60
C THR A 243 -5.51 -12.95 -4.03
N PHE A 244 -6.09 -13.83 -4.84
CA PHE A 244 -6.50 -13.51 -6.22
C PHE A 244 -7.64 -12.48 -6.32
N LEU A 245 -8.45 -12.32 -5.25
CA LEU A 245 -9.45 -11.24 -5.16
C LEU A 245 -8.87 -9.99 -4.52
N LEU A 246 -7.86 -10.15 -3.67
CA LEU A 246 -7.24 -9.04 -2.96
C LEU A 246 -6.43 -8.15 -3.89
N GLU A 247 -5.71 -8.73 -4.85
CA GLU A 247 -4.91 -8.01 -5.85
C GLU A 247 -5.73 -6.95 -6.63
N PRO A 248 -6.82 -7.29 -7.34
CA PRO A 248 -7.61 -6.28 -8.05
C PRO A 248 -8.24 -5.25 -7.11
N VAL A 249 -8.58 -5.63 -5.86
CA VAL A 249 -9.09 -4.69 -4.85
C VAL A 249 -8.01 -3.69 -4.43
N ILE A 250 -6.78 -4.14 -4.18
CA ILE A 250 -5.65 -3.26 -3.82
C ILE A 250 -5.31 -2.33 -4.98
N HIS A 251 -5.26 -2.83 -6.22
CA HIS A 251 -5.00 -2.00 -7.38
C HIS A 251 -6.10 -0.95 -7.62
N LEU A 252 -7.37 -1.35 -7.50
CA LEU A 252 -8.51 -0.44 -7.63
C LEU A 252 -8.50 0.62 -6.54
N THR A 253 -8.32 0.22 -5.29
CA THR A 253 -8.34 1.16 -4.15
C THR A 253 -7.12 2.09 -4.15
N GLY A 254 -5.93 1.59 -4.53
CA GLY A 254 -4.74 2.42 -4.75
C GLY A 254 -4.94 3.41 -5.90
N TRP A 255 -5.55 2.96 -7.01
CA TRP A 255 -5.91 3.84 -8.12
C TRP A 255 -6.91 4.92 -7.72
N LEU A 256 -8.00 4.56 -7.05
CA LEU A 256 -8.99 5.51 -6.51
C LEU A 256 -8.35 6.53 -5.56
N GLY A 257 -7.49 6.08 -4.64
CA GLY A 257 -6.75 6.98 -3.76
C GLY A 257 -5.81 7.92 -4.51
N SER A 258 -5.14 7.45 -5.56
CA SER A 258 -4.22 8.24 -6.39
C SER A 258 -4.89 9.34 -7.22
N ILE A 259 -6.20 9.21 -7.47
CA ILE A 259 -7.02 10.24 -8.14
C ILE A 259 -7.84 11.07 -7.16
N GLY A 260 -7.63 10.88 -5.85
CA GLY A 260 -8.25 11.71 -4.80
C GLY A 260 -9.60 11.22 -4.29
N VAL A 261 -10.03 10.01 -4.68
CA VAL A 261 -11.28 9.42 -4.18
C VAL A 261 -11.03 8.83 -2.79
N ALA A 262 -11.81 9.28 -1.81
CA ALA A 262 -11.79 8.74 -0.45
C ALA A 262 -12.84 7.63 -0.29
N ILE A 263 -12.45 6.50 0.31
CA ILE A 263 -13.36 5.41 0.67
C ILE A 263 -13.09 5.04 2.12
N PRO A 264 -13.70 5.75 3.10
CA PRO A 264 -13.44 5.53 4.52
C PRO A 264 -13.70 4.09 4.96
N ALA A 265 -14.72 3.42 4.40
CA ALA A 265 -15.06 2.04 4.70
C ALA A 265 -13.94 1.04 4.37
N LEU A 266 -13.09 1.36 3.38
CA LEU A 266 -11.93 0.55 2.99
C LEU A 266 -10.60 1.17 3.45
N GLY A 267 -10.65 2.24 4.26
CA GLY A 267 -9.45 2.95 4.73
C GLY A 267 -8.70 3.72 3.63
N VAL A 268 -9.32 3.94 2.46
CA VAL A 268 -8.72 4.66 1.35
C VAL A 268 -8.79 6.16 1.63
N LYS A 269 -7.62 6.79 1.73
CA LYS A 269 -7.46 8.24 1.86
C LYS A 269 -7.08 8.84 0.50
N PRO A 270 -7.44 10.10 0.23
CA PRO A 270 -6.98 10.79 -0.97
C PRO A 270 -5.48 11.05 -0.90
N TYR A 271 -4.77 10.69 -1.96
CA TYR A 271 -3.32 10.89 -2.12
C TYR A 271 -2.53 10.43 -0.90
N PRO A 272 -2.61 9.15 -0.50
CA PRO A 272 -2.08 8.70 0.79
C PRO A 272 -0.55 8.80 0.88
N PHE A 273 0.14 8.82 -0.26
CA PHE A 273 1.60 8.97 -0.38
C PHE A 273 2.04 10.36 -0.81
N GLY A 274 1.13 11.32 -1.03
CA GLY A 274 1.49 12.61 -1.63
C GLY A 274 1.96 12.45 -3.09
N THR A 275 2.98 13.21 -3.49
CA THR A 275 3.62 13.15 -4.82
C THR A 275 4.92 12.36 -4.83
N ILE A 276 5.57 12.23 -3.67
CA ILE A 276 6.76 11.42 -3.42
C ILE A 276 6.61 10.72 -2.08
N TYR A 277 7.24 9.56 -1.92
CA TYR A 277 7.41 8.98 -0.59
C TYR A 277 8.86 8.69 -0.24
N VAL A 278 9.18 8.88 1.03
CA VAL A 278 10.51 8.72 1.60
C VAL A 278 10.52 7.53 2.56
N THR A 279 11.56 6.72 2.46
CA THR A 279 11.83 5.62 3.40
C THR A 279 13.28 5.68 3.89
N SER A 280 13.49 5.39 5.17
CA SER A 280 14.84 5.30 5.74
C SER A 280 15.21 3.83 5.95
N ILE A 281 16.28 3.39 5.28
CA ILE A 281 16.87 2.07 5.46
C ILE A 281 18.15 2.13 6.29
N GLY A 282 18.72 3.33 6.49
CA GLY A 282 19.91 3.51 7.30
C GLY A 282 19.72 3.01 8.74
N MET A 283 18.49 3.11 9.25
CA MET A 283 18.12 2.54 10.54
C MET A 283 18.14 1.01 10.59
N LEU A 284 18.14 0.34 9.44
CA LEU A 284 18.33 -1.11 9.28
C LEU A 284 19.81 -1.47 9.08
N GLY A 285 20.71 -0.48 9.11
CA GLY A 285 22.15 -0.66 8.92
C GLY A 285 22.58 -0.74 7.45
N LEU A 286 21.72 -0.39 6.50
CA LEU A 286 22.03 -0.47 5.07
C LEU A 286 22.59 0.85 4.51
N ASP A 287 23.67 0.74 3.73
CA ASP A 287 24.27 1.87 3.03
C ASP A 287 23.36 2.37 1.89
N SER A 288 22.82 1.48 1.05
CA SER A 288 21.91 1.87 -0.04
C SER A 288 20.92 0.75 -0.36
N ALA A 289 19.77 1.10 -0.95
CA ALA A 289 18.86 0.12 -1.53
C ALA A 289 18.05 0.75 -2.68
N ASN A 290 17.93 -0.02 -3.75
CA ASN A 290 17.04 0.27 -4.87
C ASN A 290 15.65 -0.26 -4.52
N VAL A 291 14.86 0.55 -3.82
CA VAL A 291 13.52 0.17 -3.38
C VAL A 291 12.55 0.31 -4.57
N PRO A 292 11.78 -0.73 -4.94
CA PRO A 292 10.81 -0.61 -6.02
C PRO A 292 9.60 0.21 -5.59
N PHE A 293 8.87 0.76 -6.56
CA PHE A 293 7.55 1.33 -6.28
C PHE A 293 6.62 0.30 -5.68
N SER A 294 5.78 0.74 -4.73
CA SER A 294 4.61 -0.03 -4.36
C SER A 294 3.51 0.22 -5.39
N PRO A 295 2.99 -0.80 -6.11
CA PRO A 295 1.95 -0.62 -7.13
C PRO A 295 0.64 -0.01 -6.62
N PHE A 296 0.37 -0.06 -5.32
CA PHE A 296 -0.76 0.66 -4.72
C PHE A 296 -0.43 2.11 -4.32
N ALA A 297 0.85 2.48 -4.23
CA ALA A 297 1.24 3.86 -3.91
C ALA A 297 1.02 4.80 -5.10
N ARG A 298 1.25 4.31 -6.33
CA ARG A 298 1.03 5.05 -7.60
C ARG A 298 1.61 6.47 -7.60
N VAL A 299 2.80 6.59 -7.05
CA VAL A 299 3.59 7.83 -7.01
C VAL A 299 4.85 7.64 -7.86
N PRO A 300 5.27 8.65 -8.62
CA PRO A 300 6.34 8.52 -9.62
C PRO A 300 7.75 8.64 -9.03
N LEU A 301 7.86 9.00 -7.75
CA LEU A 301 9.13 9.23 -7.05
C LEU A 301 9.16 8.52 -5.70
N LEU A 302 10.28 7.88 -5.40
CA LEU A 302 10.59 7.26 -4.12
C LEU A 302 12.02 7.59 -3.76
N MET A 303 12.25 8.09 -2.55
CA MET A 303 13.57 8.40 -2.03
C MET A 303 13.91 7.48 -0.85
N THR A 304 15.12 6.92 -0.87
CA THR A 304 15.65 6.02 0.13
C THR A 304 16.86 6.67 0.81
N ILE A 305 16.78 6.78 2.13
CA ILE A 305 17.84 7.36 2.96
C ILE A 305 18.66 6.22 3.57
N GLY A 306 19.94 6.14 3.18
CA GLY A 306 20.89 5.16 3.68
C GLY A 306 21.49 5.51 5.04
N LYS A 307 22.40 4.65 5.49
CA LYS A 307 23.17 4.84 6.73
C LYS A 307 24.28 5.86 6.49
N ILE A 308 24.44 6.79 7.43
CA ILE A 308 25.63 7.65 7.47
C ILE A 308 26.79 6.85 8.04
N ASP A 309 27.91 6.87 7.33
CA ASP A 309 29.14 6.21 7.79
C ASP A 309 30.39 7.01 7.46
N ASP A 310 31.49 6.66 8.14
CA ASP A 310 32.82 7.16 7.81
C ASP A 310 33.33 6.46 6.55
N LYS A 311 33.65 7.24 5.51
CA LYS A 311 34.18 6.73 4.25
C LYS A 311 35.46 7.48 3.86
N PRO A 312 36.43 6.82 3.20
CA PRO A 312 37.57 7.52 2.63
C PRO A 312 37.13 8.42 1.47
N ALA A 313 37.59 9.67 1.46
CA ALA A 313 37.34 10.65 0.42
C ALA A 313 38.60 11.46 0.14
N VAL A 314 38.70 12.03 -1.07
CA VAL A 314 39.76 12.99 -1.41
C VAL A 314 39.24 14.40 -1.13
N VAL A 315 39.84 15.09 -0.18
CA VAL A 315 39.52 16.47 0.21
C VAL A 315 40.79 17.30 0.00
N ASP A 316 40.70 18.32 -0.84
CA ASP A 316 41.83 19.20 -1.19
C ASP A 316 43.09 18.45 -1.63
N GLY A 317 42.89 17.37 -2.39
CA GLY A 317 43.97 16.51 -2.91
C GLY A 317 44.57 15.54 -1.89
N GLN A 318 44.07 15.48 -0.65
CA GLN A 318 44.53 14.57 0.39
C GLN A 318 43.46 13.54 0.75
N LEU A 319 43.90 12.33 1.12
CA LEU A 319 43.00 11.31 1.64
C LEU A 319 42.53 11.70 3.05
N ALA A 320 41.23 11.83 3.24
CA ALA A 320 40.59 12.15 4.50
C ALA A 320 39.41 11.20 4.78
N ILE A 321 39.01 11.15 6.05
CA ILE A 321 37.77 10.47 6.46
C ILE A 321 36.64 11.49 6.38
N GLU A 322 35.56 11.13 5.69
CA GLU A 322 34.38 11.97 5.51
C GLU A 322 33.11 11.22 5.92
N LYS A 323 32.20 11.90 6.63
CA LYS A 323 30.86 11.40 6.89
C LYS A 323 30.04 11.47 5.61
N GLN A 324 29.60 10.33 5.10
CA GLN A 324 28.85 10.27 3.85
C GLN A 324 27.42 9.76 4.08
N LEU A 325 26.44 10.47 3.51
CA LEU A 325 25.04 10.07 3.48
C LEU A 325 24.67 9.62 2.05
N PRO A 326 24.58 8.31 1.80
CA PRO A 326 24.02 7.78 0.56
C PRO A 326 22.50 7.97 0.49
N LEU A 327 22.05 8.51 -0.64
CA LEU A 327 20.65 8.66 -1.03
C LEU A 327 20.41 7.94 -2.37
N THR A 328 19.27 7.27 -2.48
CA THR A 328 18.86 6.59 -3.71
C THR A 328 17.44 7.01 -4.08
N VAL A 329 17.22 7.43 -5.32
CA VAL A 329 15.91 7.78 -5.86
C VAL A 329 15.50 6.74 -6.88
N THR A 330 14.32 6.17 -6.69
CA THR A 330 13.61 5.39 -7.71
C THR A 330 12.62 6.31 -8.41
N VAL A 331 12.68 6.34 -9.74
CA VAL A 331 11.94 7.27 -10.58
C VAL A 331 11.20 6.50 -11.68
N ASP A 332 9.93 6.88 -11.91
CA ASP A 332 9.18 6.47 -13.09
C ASP A 332 9.67 7.27 -14.31
N HIS A 333 10.30 6.59 -15.27
CA HIS A 333 10.89 7.23 -16.44
C HIS A 333 9.84 7.80 -17.42
N ARG A 334 8.55 7.45 -17.25
CA ARG A 334 7.44 8.12 -17.96
C ARG A 334 7.17 9.52 -17.41
N PHE A 335 7.57 9.77 -16.17
CA PHE A 335 7.30 10.99 -15.44
C PHE A 335 8.48 11.96 -15.47
N LEU A 336 9.70 11.45 -15.31
CA LEU A 336 10.90 12.26 -15.21
C LEU A 336 12.02 11.64 -16.05
N ASP A 337 12.76 12.48 -16.78
CA ASP A 337 13.94 12.06 -17.51
C ASP A 337 15.24 12.21 -16.69
N GLY A 338 16.36 11.73 -17.25
CA GLY A 338 17.65 11.82 -16.57
C GLY A 338 18.17 13.26 -16.42
N SER A 339 17.75 14.20 -17.27
CA SER A 339 18.19 15.60 -17.23
C SER A 339 17.54 16.35 -16.06
N GLU A 340 16.22 16.25 -15.94
CA GLU A 340 15.46 16.79 -14.82
C GLU A 340 15.83 16.09 -13.51
N GLY A 341 15.99 14.76 -13.54
CA GLY A 341 16.48 14.00 -12.39
C GLY A 341 17.86 14.45 -11.91
N SER A 342 18.79 14.74 -12.81
CA SER A 342 20.12 15.22 -12.44
C SER A 342 20.08 16.61 -11.80
N ARG A 343 19.24 17.53 -12.31
CA ARG A 343 19.06 18.85 -11.70
C ARG A 343 18.46 18.75 -10.30
N MET A 344 17.44 17.91 -10.14
CA MET A 344 16.81 17.64 -8.85
C MET A 344 17.84 17.09 -7.84
N LEU A 345 18.62 16.08 -8.23
CA LEU A 345 19.67 15.50 -7.38
C LEU A 345 20.78 16.50 -7.03
N ALA A 346 21.18 17.36 -7.97
CA ALA A 346 22.14 18.42 -7.71
C ALA A 346 21.62 19.43 -6.68
N LYS A 347 20.35 19.82 -6.77
CA LYS A 347 19.72 20.71 -5.78
C LYS A 347 19.59 20.05 -4.41
N ILE A 348 19.23 18.77 -4.36
CA ILE A 348 19.21 18.00 -3.11
C ILE A 348 20.59 18.00 -2.45
N ARG A 349 21.66 17.81 -3.25
CA ARG A 349 23.04 17.88 -2.75
C ARG A 349 23.34 19.23 -2.13
N GLU A 350 23.10 20.29 -2.90
CA GLU A 350 23.38 21.66 -2.47
C GLU A 350 22.70 21.98 -1.13
N ILE A 351 21.41 21.66 -1.00
CA ILE A 351 20.64 21.94 0.22
C ILE A 351 21.16 21.13 1.41
N LEU A 352 21.43 19.84 1.23
CA LEU A 352 21.83 18.97 2.35
C LEU A 352 23.29 19.16 2.77
N GLU A 353 24.17 19.61 1.87
CA GLU A 353 25.56 19.98 2.20
C GLU A 353 25.64 21.38 2.85
N HIS A 354 24.61 22.22 2.66
CA HIS A 354 24.53 23.58 3.23
C HIS A 354 23.20 23.86 3.97
N PRO A 355 22.80 23.06 4.96
CA PRO A 355 21.47 23.13 5.58
C PRO A 355 21.16 24.50 6.22
N GLU A 356 22.17 25.16 6.80
CA GLU A 356 22.03 26.48 7.43
C GLU A 356 21.58 27.59 6.46
N GLN A 357 21.86 27.43 5.16
CA GLN A 357 21.49 28.43 4.15
C GLN A 357 20.05 28.25 3.64
N TYR A 358 19.49 27.05 3.82
CA TYR A 358 18.26 26.62 3.14
C TYR A 358 17.13 26.27 4.09
N PHE A 359 17.43 25.83 5.30
CA PHE A 359 16.43 25.56 6.31
C PHE A 359 16.19 26.84 7.09
N ASP A 360 15.18 27.59 6.64
CA ASP A 360 14.66 28.74 7.38
C ASP A 360 14.24 28.30 8.79
N GLU A 361 15.01 28.72 9.80
CA GLU A 361 14.60 28.71 11.21
C GLU A 361 15.14 29.94 11.94
#